data_AF-A0A951TT55-F1
#
_entry.id   AF-A0A951TT55-F1
#
_cell.length_a   1.000
_cell.length_b   1.000
_cell.length_c   1.000
_cell.angle_alpha   90.00
_cell.angle_beta   90.00
_cell.angle_gamma   90.00
#
_symmetry.space_group_name_H-M   'P 1'
#
loop_
_entity.id
_entity.type
_entity.pdbx_description
1 polymer ?
#
loop_
_entity_poly.entity_id
_entity_poly.type
_entity_poly.pdbx_seq_one_letter_code
_entity_poly.pdbx_strand_id
1 'polypeptide(L)'
;DREVLRYSPDEADLLATERKLLALWAAIERATQRREFVSRPSRLCDWCDHQALCPSFGGTPPPFPDVVPGHDNPLPHQRAAVEAAHRGT
;
A
#
# COMPACT_ATOMS: atom_id res chain seq x y z
N ASP A 1 24.53 13.30 -17.89
CA ASP A 1 25.21 12.18 -17.24
C ASP A 1 24.25 11.26 -16.55
N ARG A 2 24.50 9.95 -16.66
CA ARG A 2 23.77 8.90 -15.92
C ARG A 2 24.78 8.16 -15.07
N GLU A 3 24.54 8.14 -13.76
CA GLU A 3 25.29 7.33 -12.81
C GLU A 3 24.52 6.04 -12.51
N VAL A 4 25.23 4.92 -12.37
CA VAL A 4 24.63 3.63 -12.01
C VAL A 4 24.99 3.30 -10.57
N LEU A 5 24.02 3.42 -9.68
CA LEU A 5 24.15 3.01 -8.28
C LEU A 5 23.92 1.50 -8.16
N ARG A 6 24.82 0.78 -7.50
CA ARG A 6 24.63 -0.62 -7.08
C ARG A 6 24.48 -0.70 -5.57
N TYR A 7 23.41 -1.33 -5.13
CA TYR A 7 23.18 -1.68 -3.72
C TYR A 7 23.22 -3.21 -3.58
N SER A 8 24.08 -3.70 -2.68
CA SER A 8 24.21 -5.12 -2.35
C SER A 8 24.00 -5.26 -0.84
N PRO A 9 22.78 -5.61 -0.38
CA PRO A 9 22.48 -5.69 1.04
C PRO A 9 23.28 -6.80 1.71
N ASP A 10 23.69 -6.56 2.96
CA ASP A 10 24.26 -7.59 3.82
C ASP A 10 23.18 -8.28 4.69
N GLU A 11 23.58 -9.21 5.54
CA GLU A 11 22.65 -9.91 6.43
C GLU A 11 21.93 -8.96 7.40
N ALA A 12 22.61 -7.92 7.89
CA ALA A 12 22.00 -6.97 8.82
C ALA A 12 20.91 -6.14 8.13
N ASP A 13 21.12 -5.77 6.87
CA ASP A 13 20.12 -5.12 6.02
C ASP A 13 18.88 -5.99 5.80
N LEU A 14 19.08 -7.29 5.56
CA LEU A 14 17.99 -8.25 5.38
C LEU A 14 17.18 -8.40 6.67
N LEU A 15 17.85 -8.61 7.80
CA LEU A 15 17.20 -8.71 9.11
C LEU A 15 16.46 -7.41 9.49
N ALA A 16 17.02 -6.25 9.15
CA ALA A 16 16.36 -4.96 9.38
C ALA A 16 15.10 -4.81 8.52
N THR A 17 15.15 -5.28 7.27
CA THR A 17 13.99 -5.29 6.36
C THR A 17 12.90 -6.22 6.87
N GLU A 18 13.25 -7.45 7.28
CA GLU A 18 12.31 -8.40 7.88
C GLU A 18 11.58 -7.80 9.09
N ARG A 19 12.32 -7.21 10.04
CA ARG A 19 11.71 -6.56 11.21
C ARG A 19 10.73 -5.44 10.81
N LYS A 20 11.09 -4.63 9.81
CA LYS A 20 10.21 -3.56 9.30
C LYS A 20 8.94 -4.13 8.66
N LEU A 21 9.06 -5.19 7.88
CA LEU A 21 7.92 -5.86 7.24
C LEU A 21 6.96 -6.44 8.29
N LEU A 22 7.48 -7.16 9.28
CA LEU A 22 6.67 -7.73 10.35
C LEU A 22 5.99 -6.65 11.21
N ALA A 23 6.71 -5.57 11.51
CA ALA A 23 6.14 -4.44 12.25
C ALA A 23 5.02 -3.73 11.46
N LEU A 24 5.22 -3.55 10.15
CA LEU A 24 4.21 -2.99 9.25
C LEU A 24 2.98 -3.90 9.18
N TRP A 25 3.17 -5.21 9.03
CA TRP A 25 2.08 -6.18 9.00
C TRP A 25 1.24 -6.12 10.27
N ALA A 26 1.88 -6.17 11.43
CA ALA A 26 1.19 -6.06 12.72
C ALA A 26 0.44 -4.71 12.86
N ALA A 27 0.96 -3.63 12.29
CA ALA A 27 0.27 -2.34 12.29
C ALA A 27 -0.98 -2.36 11.39
N ILE A 28 -0.90 -2.98 10.20
CA ILE A 28 -2.03 -3.17 9.29
C ILE A 28 -3.12 -4.01 9.97
N GLU A 29 -2.77 -5.14 10.59
CA GLU A 29 -3.73 -5.99 11.29
C GLU A 29 -4.49 -5.22 12.38
N ARG A 30 -3.76 -4.47 13.23
CA ARG A 30 -4.40 -3.67 14.28
C ARG A 30 -5.29 -2.56 13.69
N ALA A 31 -4.88 -1.90 12.62
CA ALA A 31 -5.68 -0.86 11.96
C ALA A 31 -6.97 -1.43 11.37
N THR A 32 -6.87 -2.59 10.70
CA THR A 32 -8.02 -3.32 10.15
C THR A 32 -8.99 -3.77 11.23
N GLN A 33 -8.50 -4.38 12.31
CA GLN A 33 -9.34 -4.82 13.44
C GLN A 33 -10.10 -3.66 14.08
N ARG A 34 -9.44 -2.51 14.25
CA ARG A 34 -10.04 -1.30 14.81
C ARG A 34 -10.85 -0.50 13.78
N ARG A 35 -10.75 -0.83 12.49
CA ARG A 35 -11.27 -0.03 11.36
C ARG A 35 -10.81 1.43 11.42
N GLU A 36 -9.60 1.67 11.88
CA GLU A 36 -9.03 3.00 12.13
C GLU A 36 -7.80 3.25 11.24
N PHE A 37 -7.94 4.15 10.27
CA PHE A 37 -6.89 4.56 9.34
C PHE A 37 -6.58 6.03 9.53
N VAL A 38 -5.68 6.32 10.48
CA VAL A 38 -5.34 7.70 10.87
C VAL A 38 -4.59 8.40 9.74
N SER A 39 -5.12 9.53 9.25
CA SER A 39 -4.44 10.38 8.28
C SER A 39 -3.17 10.98 8.89
N ARG A 40 -2.06 10.93 8.16
CA ARG A 40 -0.76 11.49 8.57
C ARG A 40 -0.24 12.44 7.49
N PRO A 41 -0.48 13.76 7.62
CA PRO A 41 -0.03 14.72 6.62
C PRO A 41 1.50 14.73 6.50
N SER A 42 2.00 14.84 5.27
CA SER A 42 3.43 14.96 4.94
C SER A 42 3.58 15.69 3.61
N ARG A 43 4.82 15.99 3.18
CA ARG A 43 5.05 16.59 1.85
C ARG A 43 4.51 15.75 0.68
N LEU A 44 4.37 14.43 0.85
CA LEU A 44 3.76 13.58 -0.18
C LEU A 44 2.28 13.89 -0.40
N CYS A 45 1.61 14.54 0.56
CA CYS A 45 0.23 14.97 0.38
C CYS A 45 0.08 15.94 -0.80
N ASP A 46 1.09 16.74 -1.12
CA ASP A 46 1.08 17.71 -2.23
C ASP A 46 0.80 17.06 -3.59
N TRP A 47 1.06 15.75 -3.72
CA TRP A 47 0.84 14.96 -4.94
C TRP A 47 -0.14 13.80 -4.74
N CYS A 48 -0.94 13.83 -3.66
CA CYS A 48 -1.87 12.75 -3.35
C CYS A 48 -3.20 12.92 -4.10
N ASP A 49 -3.53 11.96 -4.97
CA ASP A 49 -4.79 11.93 -5.73
C ASP A 49 -6.06 11.83 -4.85
N HIS A 50 -5.90 11.49 -3.57
CA HIS A 50 -7.01 11.22 -2.65
C HIS A 50 -7.26 12.38 -1.66
N GLN A 51 -6.66 13.56 -1.86
CA GLN A 51 -6.82 14.71 -0.96
C GLN A 51 -8.29 15.04 -0.67
N ALA A 52 -9.16 14.99 -1.69
CA ALA A 52 -10.60 15.27 -1.56
C ALA A 52 -11.34 14.35 -0.56
N LEU A 53 -10.80 13.15 -0.30
CA LEU A 53 -11.36 12.16 0.62
C LEU A 53 -10.66 12.17 1.99
N CYS A 54 -9.54 12.88 2.13
CA CYS A 54 -8.67 12.79 3.30
C CYS A 54 -9.17 13.65 4.47
N PRO A 55 -9.31 13.10 5.69
CA PRO A 55 -9.73 13.85 6.89
C PRO A 55 -8.87 15.06 7.22
N SER A 56 -7.55 14.99 6.94
CA SER A 56 -6.64 16.12 7.17
C SER A 56 -6.97 17.35 6.31
N PHE A 57 -7.75 17.17 5.24
CA PHE A 57 -8.19 18.23 4.33
C PHE A 57 -9.72 18.42 4.39
N GLY A 58 -10.39 17.91 5.42
CA GLY A 58 -11.85 18.00 5.60
C GLY A 58 -12.66 16.99 4.78
N GLY A 59 -12.01 16.09 4.05
CA GLY A 59 -12.66 14.99 3.32
C GLY A 59 -13.13 13.87 4.25
N THR A 60 -14.02 13.01 3.74
CA THR A 60 -14.51 11.83 4.46
C THR A 60 -14.07 10.55 3.74
N PRO A 61 -13.37 9.63 4.42
CA PRO A 61 -12.98 8.35 3.83
C PRO A 61 -14.21 7.52 3.42
N PRO A 62 -14.09 6.67 2.38
CA PRO A 62 -15.14 5.70 2.07
C PRO A 62 -15.35 4.71 3.24
N PRO A 63 -16.53 4.09 3.34
CA PRO A 63 -16.80 3.11 4.37
C PRO A 63 -15.86 1.90 4.27
N PHE A 64 -15.50 1.31 5.42
CA PHE A 64 -14.68 0.11 5.45
C PHE A 64 -15.47 -1.08 4.84
N PRO A 65 -14.86 -1.89 3.96
CA PRO A 65 -15.56 -2.99 3.29
C PRO A 65 -15.89 -4.12 4.27
N ASP A 66 -17.11 -4.65 4.21
CA ASP A 66 -17.53 -5.81 5.02
C ASP A 66 -17.09 -7.15 4.41
N VAL A 67 -16.83 -7.18 3.10
CA VAL A 67 -16.29 -8.34 2.38
C VAL A 67 -15.02 -7.91 1.67
N VAL A 68 -13.88 -8.47 2.05
CA VAL A 68 -12.64 -8.34 1.28
C VAL A 68 -12.61 -9.49 0.27
N PRO A 69 -12.64 -9.21 -1.04
CA PRO A 69 -12.48 -10.26 -2.03
C PRO A 69 -11.12 -10.94 -1.85
N GLY A 70 -11.12 -12.26 -1.74
CA GLY A 70 -9.89 -13.05 -1.63
C GLY A 70 -9.06 -12.97 -2.92
N HIS A 71 -7.83 -13.48 -2.86
CA HIS A 71 -6.95 -13.58 -4.04
C HIS A 71 -7.56 -14.40 -5.19
N ASP A 72 -8.46 -15.34 -4.87
CA ASP A 72 -9.24 -16.11 -5.85
C ASP A 72 -10.40 -15.33 -6.49
N ASN A 73 -10.66 -14.09 -6.03
CA ASN A 73 -11.69 -13.21 -6.56
C ASN A 73 -11.19 -11.75 -6.64
N PRO A 74 -10.29 -11.42 -7.58
CA PRO A 74 -9.69 -10.09 -7.66
C PRO A 74 -10.70 -9.00 -8.07
N LEU A 75 -10.43 -7.75 -7.65
CA LEU A 75 -11.22 -6.58 -8.02
C LEU A 75 -11.19 -6.34 -9.55
N PRO A 76 -12.21 -5.67 -10.13
CA PRO A 76 -12.30 -5.49 -11.59
C PRO A 76 -11.07 -4.88 -12.25
N HIS A 77 -10.42 -3.89 -11.60
CA HIS A 77 -9.22 -3.26 -12.13
C HIS A 77 -7.98 -4.17 -12.07
N GLN A 78 -7.94 -5.09 -11.10
CA GLN A 78 -6.85 -6.06 -10.97
C GLN A 78 -6.99 -7.18 -12.01
N ARG A 79 -8.21 -7.60 -12.35
CA ARG A 79 -8.49 -8.57 -13.43
C ARG A 79 -7.99 -8.09 -14.78
N ALA A 80 -8.26 -6.83 -15.14
CA ALA A 80 -7.81 -6.25 -16.39
C ALA A 80 -6.27 -6.26 -16.54
N ALA A 81 -5.54 -6.03 -15.44
CA ALA A 81 -4.08 -6.05 -15.42
C ALA A 81 -3.50 -7.47 -15.60
N VAL A 82 -4.09 -8.48 -14.95
CA VAL A 82 -3.66 -9.89 -15.07
C VAL A 82 -3.95 -10.42 -16.49
N GLU A 83 -5.12 -10.14 -17.04
CA GLU A 83 -5.48 -10.57 -18.39
C GLU A 83 -4.61 -9.92 -19.48
N ALA A 84 -4.23 -8.65 -19.29
CA ALA A 84 -3.29 -7.98 -20.19
C ALA A 84 -1.90 -8.62 -20.14
N ALA A 85 -1.46 -9.09 -18.97
CA ALA A 85 -0.19 -9.79 -18.81
C ALA A 85 -0.19 -11.20 -19.45
N HIS A 86 -1.31 -11.94 -19.43
CA HIS A 86 -1.41 -13.28 -20.02
C HIS A 86 -1.61 -13.30 -21.55
N ARG A 87 -2.15 -12.23 -22.15
CA ARG A 87 -2.28 -12.13 -23.62
C ARG A 87 -0.97 -11.77 -24.34
N GLY A 88 0.11 -11.53 -23.59
CA GLY A 88 1.43 -11.15 -24.11
C GLY A 88 2.49 -12.26 -24.10
N THR A 89 2.12 -13.48 -23.73
CA THR A 89 2.93 -14.72 -23.83
C THR A 89 2.34 -15.64 -24.89
#